data_AF-A0A7C6C0D6-F1
#
_entry.id   AF-A0A7C6C0D6-F1
#
_cell.length_a   1.000
_cell.length_b   1.000
_cell.length_c   1.000
_cell.angle_alpha   90.00
_cell.angle_beta   90.00
_cell.angle_gamma   90.00
#
_symmetry.space_group_name_H-M   'P 1'
#
loop_
_entity.id
_entity.type
_entity.pdbx_description
1 polymer ?
#
loop_
_entity_poly.entity_id
_entity_poly.type
_entity_poly.pdbx_seq_one_letter_code
_entity_poly.pdbx_strand_id
1 'polypeptide(L)'
;MKRIKTYYAAWDATRYMKLVLGLIFGLGYAFEGHGIYLIFSVFLLVQAVMNIGCGCTTGNCSTNLSSKQETSYKIEKLNTDKKDV
;
A
#
# COMPACT_ATOMS: atom_id res chain seq x y z
N MET A 1 -19.47 -14.48 18.29
CA MET A 1 -19.82 -13.76 17.03
C MET A 1 -19.24 -12.34 16.90
N LYS A 2 -18.88 -11.62 17.98
CA LYS A 2 -18.36 -10.23 17.88
C LYS A 2 -17.14 -10.08 16.95
N ARG A 3 -16.16 -10.98 17.04
CA ARG A 3 -14.92 -10.97 16.24
C ARG A 3 -15.16 -11.04 14.72
N ILE A 4 -16.10 -11.89 14.28
CA ILE A 4 -16.46 -12.03 12.86
C ILE A 4 -17.15 -10.76 12.36
N LYS A 5 -18.01 -10.15 13.19
CA LYS A 5 -18.69 -8.91 12.85
C LYS A 5 -17.70 -7.75 12.65
N THR A 6 -16.69 -7.65 13.53
CA THR A 6 -15.60 -6.68 13.40
C THR A 6 -14.74 -6.94 12.16
N TYR A 7 -14.52 -8.22 11.82
CA TYR A 7 -13.75 -8.59 10.64
C TYR A 7 -14.44 -8.15 9.34
N TYR A 8 -15.74 -8.42 9.21
CA TYR A 8 -16.53 -7.97 8.04
C TYR A 8 -16.79 -6.46 8.03
N ALA A 9 -16.85 -5.81 9.19
CA ALA A 9 -16.94 -4.35 9.26
C ALA A 9 -15.67 -3.63 8.76
N ALA A 10 -14.52 -4.32 8.76
CA ALA A 10 -13.25 -3.82 8.25
C ALA A 10 -12.98 -4.20 6.78
N TRP A 11 -14.00 -4.64 6.03
CA TRP A 11 -13.87 -4.86 4.59
C TRP A 11 -14.04 -3.54 3.83
N ASP A 12 -12.95 -3.07 3.23
CA ASP A 12 -12.95 -1.89 2.37
C ASP A 12 -13.16 -2.23 0.89
N ALA A 13 -13.60 -1.26 0.09
CA ALA A 13 -13.79 -1.41 -1.36
C ALA A 13 -12.53 -1.94 -2.08
N THR A 14 -11.34 -1.53 -1.63
CA THR A 14 -10.05 -1.99 -2.13
C THR A 14 -9.85 -3.50 -1.95
N ARG A 15 -10.36 -4.08 -0.86
CA ARG A 15 -10.28 -5.52 -0.60
C ARG A 15 -11.14 -6.31 -1.58
N TYR A 16 -12.35 -5.83 -1.85
CA TYR A 16 -13.23 -6.41 -2.86
C TYR A 16 -12.62 -6.32 -4.26
N MET A 17 -12.03 -5.18 -4.62
CA MET A 17 -11.35 -5.00 -5.90
C MET A 17 -10.23 -6.02 -6.11
N LYS A 18 -9.35 -6.22 -5.11
CA LYS A 18 -8.27 -7.22 -5.16
C LYS A 18 -8.81 -8.64 -5.28
N LEU A 19 -9.90 -8.95 -4.59
CA LEU A 19 -10.53 -10.26 -4.65
C LEU A 19 -11.06 -10.52 -6.07
N VAL A 20 -11.78 -9.57 -6.65
CA VAL A 20 -12.30 -9.66 -8.03
C VAL A 20 -11.16 -9.79 -9.04
N LEU A 21 -10.12 -8.96 -8.94
CA LEU A 21 -8.96 -9.05 -9.84
C LEU A 21 -8.23 -10.38 -9.69
N GLY A 22 -8.05 -10.86 -8.46
CA GLY A 22 -7.45 -12.18 -8.20
C GLY A 22 -8.24 -13.32 -8.83
N LEU A 23 -9.57 -13.25 -8.81
CA LEU A 23 -10.43 -14.21 -9.51
C LEU A 23 -10.32 -14.10 -11.04
N ILE A 24 -10.30 -12.89 -11.59
CA ILE A 24 -10.13 -12.68 -13.05
C ILE A 24 -8.81 -13.26 -13.53
N PHE A 25 -7.72 -13.00 -12.82
CA PHE A 25 -6.41 -13.59 -13.14
C PHE A 25 -6.40 -15.11 -12.94
N GLY A 26 -7.11 -15.63 -11.94
CA GLY A 26 -7.24 -17.07 -11.73
C GLY A 26 -7.97 -17.76 -12.89
N LEU A 27 -9.03 -17.12 -13.40
CA LEU A 27 -9.73 -17.57 -14.60
C LEU A 27 -8.82 -17.47 -15.84
N GLY A 28 -8.08 -16.37 -15.99
CA GLY A 28 -7.10 -16.22 -17.08
C GLY A 28 -6.06 -17.34 -17.08
N TYR A 29 -5.56 -17.74 -15.91
CA TYR A 29 -4.69 -18.91 -15.79
C TYR A 29 -5.40 -20.22 -16.18
N ALA A 30 -6.66 -20.42 -15.75
CA ALA A 30 -7.41 -21.63 -16.07
C ALA A 30 -7.64 -21.81 -17.59
N PHE A 31 -7.77 -20.71 -18.34
CA PHE A 31 -7.99 -20.76 -19.79
C PHE A 31 -6.70 -20.72 -20.63
N GLU A 32 -5.73 -19.88 -20.27
CA GLU A 32 -4.51 -19.67 -21.08
C GLU A 32 -3.28 -20.41 -20.55
N GLY A 33 -3.28 -20.86 -19.30
CA GLY A 33 -2.19 -21.63 -18.69
C GLY A 33 -0.90 -20.84 -18.42
N HIS A 34 -0.84 -19.55 -18.73
CA HIS A 34 0.35 -18.73 -18.48
C HIS A 34 0.58 -18.52 -16.98
N GLY A 35 1.73 -18.98 -16.47
CA GLY A 35 2.05 -18.93 -15.04
C GLY A 35 2.05 -17.52 -14.43
N ILE A 36 2.21 -16.47 -15.24
CA ILE A 36 2.13 -15.09 -14.78
C ILE A 36 0.75 -14.77 -14.18
N TYR A 37 -0.32 -15.29 -14.78
CA TYR A 37 -1.69 -15.10 -14.29
C TYR A 37 -1.92 -15.80 -12.96
N LEU A 38 -1.33 -16.99 -12.77
CA LEU A 38 -1.39 -17.69 -11.49
C LEU A 38 -0.68 -16.91 -10.37
N ILE A 39 0.51 -16.37 -10.66
CA ILE A 39 1.26 -15.56 -9.68
C ILE A 39 0.45 -14.34 -9.26
N PHE A 40 -0.11 -13.59 -10.21
CA PHE A 40 -0.94 -12.42 -9.90
C PHE A 40 -2.23 -12.80 -9.17
N SER A 41 -2.88 -13.89 -9.57
CA SER A 41 -4.08 -14.40 -8.90
C SER A 41 -3.81 -14.70 -7.43
N VAL A 42 -2.79 -15.50 -7.15
CA VAL A 42 -2.40 -15.89 -5.78
C VAL A 42 -2.00 -14.66 -4.98
N PHE A 43 -1.18 -13.78 -5.54
CA PHE A 43 -0.71 -12.56 -4.87
C PHE A 43 -1.88 -11.65 -4.44
N LEU A 44 -2.85 -11.43 -5.34
CA LEU A 44 -4.01 -10.58 -5.06
C LEU A 44 -4.99 -11.25 -4.08
N LEU A 45 -5.21 -12.56 -4.20
CA LEU A 45 -6.07 -13.31 -3.29
C LEU A 45 -5.49 -13.36 -1.87
N VAL A 46 -4.18 -13.60 -1.71
CA VAL A 46 -3.52 -13.56 -0.40
C VAL A 46 -3.64 -12.18 0.23
N GLN A 47 -3.42 -11.11 -0.52
CA GLN A 47 -3.64 -9.75 -0.03
C GLN A 47 -5.10 -9.48 0.37
N ALA A 48 -6.06 -9.98 -0.41
CA ALA A 48 -7.48 -9.83 -0.13
C ALA A 48 -7.92 -10.66 1.10
N VAL A 49 -7.36 -11.85 1.32
CA VAL A 49 -7.68 -12.71 2.48
C VAL A 49 -7.03 -12.19 3.74
N MET A 50 -5.74 -11.86 3.69
CA MET A 50 -5.00 -11.37 4.85
C MET A 50 -5.30 -9.91 5.20
N ASN A 51 -6.10 -9.21 4.37
CA ASN A 51 -6.34 -7.77 4.48
C ASN A 51 -5.04 -6.95 4.49
N ILE A 52 -4.00 -7.46 3.83
CA ILE A 52 -2.71 -6.78 3.70
C ILE A 52 -2.83 -5.86 2.49
N GLY A 53 -3.07 -4.59 2.76
CA GLY A 53 -2.80 -3.54 1.78
C GLY A 53 -1.33 -3.14 1.83
N CYS A 54 -0.69 -2.90 0.68
CA CYS A 54 0.40 -1.92 0.64
C CYS A 54 -0.20 -0.59 1.09
N GLY A 55 -0.04 -0.29 2.38
CA GLY A 55 -0.79 0.71 3.15
C GLY A 55 -0.49 2.17 2.82
N CYS A 56 -0.15 2.48 1.57
CA CYS A 56 0.12 3.85 1.12
C CYS A 56 -1.15 4.55 0.58
N THR A 57 -2.20 3.80 0.23
CA THR A 57 -3.43 4.39 -0.35
C THR A 57 -4.50 4.75 0.68
N THR A 58 -4.40 4.26 1.91
CA THR A 58 -5.37 4.50 3.01
C THR A 58 -4.72 5.27 4.16
N GLY A 59 -3.94 6.30 3.87
CA GLY A 59 -3.54 7.33 4.85
C GLY A 59 -2.74 6.87 6.07
N ASN A 60 -2.40 5.58 6.21
CA ASN A 60 -1.61 5.08 7.35
C ASN A 60 -0.11 5.43 7.25
N CYS A 61 0.34 5.93 6.10
CA CYS A 61 1.61 6.66 5.95
C CYS A 61 1.41 8.19 5.96
N SER A 62 0.30 8.69 6.48
CA SER A 62 0.22 10.11 6.87
C SER A 62 0.99 10.24 8.17
N THR A 63 2.22 10.74 8.10
CA THR A 63 2.82 11.41 9.25
C THR A 63 1.77 12.43 9.71
N ASN A 64 1.32 12.35 10.97
CA ASN A 64 0.59 13.47 11.55
C ASN A 64 1.58 14.64 11.51
N LEU A 65 1.44 15.54 10.53
CA LEU A 65 1.98 16.88 10.64
C LEU A 65 1.18 17.52 11.77
N SER A 66 1.62 17.26 13.00
CA SER A 66 1.16 17.97 14.18
C SER A 66 1.35 19.44 13.86
N SER A 67 0.23 20.13 13.64
CA SER A 67 0.23 21.56 13.39
C SER A 67 1.06 22.22 14.51
N LYS A 68 2.01 23.08 14.12
CA LYS A 68 2.99 23.79 14.96
C LYS A 68 4.16 22.96 15.51
N GLN A 69 5.15 22.73 14.67
CA GLN A 69 6.52 23.04 15.08
C GLN A 69 7.11 23.90 13.98
N GLU A 70 7.21 25.21 14.24
CA GLU A 70 8.06 26.08 13.44
C GLU A 70 9.47 25.49 13.51
N THR A 71 9.89 24.81 12.46
CA THR A 71 11.27 24.39 12.30
C THR A 71 12.06 25.66 12.05
N SER A 72 12.59 26.27 13.11
CA SER A 72 13.62 27.31 13.01
C SER A 72 14.90 26.65 12.49
N TYR A 73 14.96 26.38 11.19
CA TYR A 73 16.20 26.00 10.56
C TYR A 73 17.10 27.23 10.55
N LYS A 74 18.14 27.21 11.40
CA LYS A 74 19.24 28.16 11.29
C LYS A 74 20.02 27.72 10.05
N ILE A 75 19.74 28.32 8.89
CA ILE A 75 20.59 28.11 7.70
C ILE A 75 21.94 28.75 8.05
N GLU A 76 22.86 27.95 8.56
CA GLU A 76 24.25 28.35 8.60
C GLU A 76 24.74 28.33 7.15
N LYS A 77 24.94 29.52 6.58
CA LYS A 77 25.49 29.65 5.23
C LYS A 77 26.84 28.96 5.21
N LEU A 78 26.98 27.87 4.46
CA LEU A 78 28.30 27.34 4.13
C LEU A 78 29.08 28.44 3.42
N ASN A 79 30.11 28.96 4.10
CA ASN A 79 31.02 29.92 3.53
C ASN A 79 31.93 29.17 2.55
N THR A 80 31.50 29.10 1.29
CA THR A 80 32.33 28.52 0.23
C THR A 80 33.29 29.61 -0.23
N ASP A 81 34.43 29.72 0.42
CA ASP A 81 35.56 30.46 -0.16
C ASP A 81 36.06 29.64 -1.35
N LYS A 82 35.80 30.13 -2.56
CA LYS A 82 36.34 29.55 -3.79
C LYS A 82 37.84 29.83 -3.86
N LYS A 83 38.65 28.95 -3.27
CA LYS A 83 40.02 28.59 -3.67
C LYS A 83 40.19 27.15 -3.17
N ASP A 84 40.40 26.15 -4.02
CA ASP A 84 41.57 26.03 -4.88
C ASP A 84 41.25 25.21 -6.14
N VAL A 85 41.87 25.66 -7.24
CA VAL A 85 42.06 24.95 -8.52
C VAL A 85 43.21 23.97 -8.36
#